data_AF-A0A504JJL9-F1
#
_entry.id   AF-A0A504JJL9-F1
#
_cell.length_a   1.000
_cell.length_b   1.000
_cell.length_c   1.000
_cell.angle_alpha   90.00
_cell.angle_beta   90.00
_cell.angle_gamma   90.00
#
_symmetry.space_group_name_H-M   'P 1'
#
loop_
_entity.id
_entity.type
_entity.pdbx_description
1 polymer ?
#
loop_
_entity_poly.entity_id
_entity_poly.type
_entity_poly.pdbx_seq_one_letter_code
_entity_poly.pdbx_strand_id
1 'polypeptide(L)'
;MKREVLQRFLCRTEDTGRFIVQSKVTGITYFVEPIDHGKPDKLWGDLDPATKKLTGDYGNVRRGAVTKEESLILSKNGFKNISTFKGSPLAEIDRRDRNYIAQRT
;
A
#
# COMPACT_ATOMS: atom_id res chain seq x y z
N MET A 1 -2.78 -15.01 11.17
CA MET A 1 -2.38 -14.74 9.77
C MET A 1 -1.53 -15.90 9.28
N LYS A 2 -1.72 -16.36 8.04
CA LYS A 2 -0.88 -17.43 7.48
C LYS A 2 0.54 -16.92 7.25
N ARG A 3 1.58 -17.69 7.62
CA ARG A 3 3.00 -17.28 7.50
C ARG A 3 3.38 -16.92 6.07
N GLU A 4 2.84 -17.64 5.10
CA GLU A 4 3.04 -17.40 3.66
C GLU A 4 2.51 -16.03 3.21
N VAL A 5 1.37 -15.59 3.77
CA VAL A 5 0.80 -14.27 3.46
C VAL A 5 1.71 -13.16 3.99
N LEU A 6 2.25 -13.33 5.20
CA LEU A 6 3.19 -12.37 5.78
C LEU A 6 4.48 -12.28 4.96
N GLN A 7 5.03 -13.41 4.53
CA GLN A 7 6.21 -13.44 3.66
C GLN A 7 5.95 -12.74 2.32
N ARG A 8 4.79 -12.99 1.69
CA ARG A 8 4.40 -12.31 0.46
C ARG A 8 4.17 -10.82 0.67
N PHE A 9 3.61 -10.42 1.80
CA PHE A 9 3.34 -9.02 2.13
C PHE A 9 4.63 -8.21 2.28
N LEU A 10 5.67 -8.82 2.85
CA LEU A 10 6.98 -8.20 3.08
C LEU A 10 7.97 -8.41 1.93
N CYS A 11 7.54 -9.01 0.83
CA CYS A 11 8.37 -9.23 -0.36
C CYS A 11 8.19 -8.06 -1.34
N ARG A 12 9.32 -7.55 -1.86
CA ARG A 12 9.36 -6.46 -2.86
C ARG A 12 8.52 -5.25 -2.42
N THR A 13 8.74 -4.79 -1.19
CA THR A 13 8.01 -3.66 -0.60
C THR A 13 8.32 -2.35 -1.33
N GLU A 14 9.49 -2.25 -1.95
CA GLU A 14 9.89 -1.15 -2.82
C GLU A 14 9.00 -1.01 -4.07
N ASP A 15 8.47 -2.13 -4.58
CA ASP A 15 7.61 -2.11 -5.77
C ASP A 15 6.14 -1.92 -5.39
N THR A 16 5.74 -2.47 -4.24
CA THR A 16 4.34 -2.58 -3.82
C THR A 16 3.93 -1.50 -2.82
N GLY A 17 4.88 -0.81 -2.21
CA GLY A 17 4.67 0.21 -1.19
C GLY A 17 4.10 -0.33 0.12
N ARG A 18 4.15 -1.65 0.35
CA ARG A 18 3.60 -2.30 1.55
C ARG A 18 4.46 -2.03 2.76
N PHE A 19 3.81 -1.76 3.89
CA PHE A 19 4.50 -1.64 5.16
C PHE A 19 3.59 -2.00 6.34
N ILE A 20 4.23 -2.22 7.49
CA ILE A 20 3.58 -2.56 8.75
C ILE A 20 3.91 -1.46 9.75
N VAL A 21 2.88 -0.99 10.47
CA VAL A 21 3.04 0.00 11.54
C VAL A 21 2.47 -0.59 12.81
N GLN A 22 3.28 -0.65 13.85
CA GLN A 22 2.79 -0.92 15.20
C GLN A 22 2.54 0.40 15.91
N SER A 23 1.29 0.64 16.34
CA SER A 23 0.96 1.79 17.16
C SER A 23 1.64 1.67 18.52
N LYS A 24 2.36 2.73 18.91
CA LYS A 24 2.93 2.84 20.26
C LYS A 24 1.89 3.20 21.32
N VAL A 25 0.71 3.67 20.91
CA VAL A 25 -0.35 4.10 21.82
C VAL A 25 -1.29 2.95 22.15
N THR A 26 -1.74 2.21 21.13
CA THR A 26 -2.73 1.13 21.30
C THR A 26 -2.12 -0.27 21.25
N GLY A 27 -0.87 -0.40 20.81
CA GLY A 27 -0.21 -1.69 20.55
C GLY A 27 -0.73 -2.41 19.30
N ILE A 28 -1.72 -1.84 18.60
CA ILE A 28 -2.33 -2.44 17.41
C ILE A 28 -1.33 -2.42 16.25
N THR A 29 -1.24 -3.54 15.54
CA THR A 29 -0.43 -3.66 14.32
C THR A 29 -1.30 -3.45 13.08
N TYR A 30 -0.97 -2.42 12.31
CA TYR A 30 -1.61 -2.05 11.06
C TYR A 30 -0.79 -2.55 9.88
N PHE A 31 -1.47 -3.17 8.92
CA PHE A 31 -0.92 -3.53 7.62
C PHE A 31 -1.43 -2.52 6.61
N VAL A 32 -0.54 -1.91 5.85
CA VAL A 32 -0.87 -0.84 4.91
C VAL A 32 -0.46 -1.25 3.51
N GLU A 33 -1.42 -1.14 2.57
CA GLU A 33 -1.22 -1.31 1.14
C GLU A 33 -1.68 -0.03 0.42
N PRO A 34 -0.80 0.65 -0.32
CA PRO A 34 -1.22 1.69 -1.25
C PRO A 34 -1.92 1.05 -2.45
N ILE A 35 -3.14 1.48 -2.77
CA ILE A 35 -3.90 0.97 -3.92
C ILE A 35 -3.75 1.94 -5.08
N ASP A 36 -3.33 1.41 -6.23
CA ASP A 36 -3.32 2.15 -7.48
C ASP A 36 -4.74 2.23 -8.06
N HIS A 37 -5.21 3.46 -8.32
CA HIS A 37 -6.52 3.75 -8.88
C HIS A 37 -6.47 4.04 -10.40
N GLY A 38 -5.35 3.74 -11.05
CA GLY A 38 -5.14 3.97 -12.47
C GLY A 38 -4.32 5.23 -12.69
N LYS A 39 -3.01 5.05 -12.83
CA LYS A 39 -2.09 6.06 -13.35
C LYS A 39 -2.08 5.97 -14.89
N PRO A 40 -1.63 7.02 -15.61
CA PRO A 40 -1.34 6.90 -17.04
C PRO A 40 -0.29 5.80 -17.28
N ASP A 41 -0.52 4.95 -18.29
CA ASP A 41 0.32 3.77 -18.61
C ASP A 41 1.80 4.09 -18.90
N LYS A 42 2.16 5.36 -19.13
CA LYS A 42 3.55 5.82 -19.27
C LYS A 42 3.73 7.17 -18.61
N LEU A 43 4.14 7.16 -17.35
CA LEU A 43 4.42 8.38 -16.59
C LEU A 43 5.75 9.03 -17.03
N TRP A 44 6.81 8.22 -17.16
CA TRP A 44 8.17 8.70 -17.44
C TRP A 44 9.06 7.58 -17.98
N GLY A 45 9.97 7.98 -18.85
CA GLY A 45 10.82 7.12 -19.67
C GLY A 45 11.89 7.97 -20.36
N ASP A 46 12.77 7.31 -21.10
CA ASP A 46 13.72 7.97 -21.99
C ASP A 46 12.99 8.52 -23.21
N LEU A 47 13.25 9.78 -23.55
CA LEU A 47 12.80 10.35 -24.80
C LEU A 47 13.77 9.95 -25.91
N ASP A 48 13.31 9.15 -26.87
CA ASP A 48 14.10 8.81 -28.05
C ASP A 48 14.37 10.09 -28.88
N PRO A 49 15.63 10.50 -29.10
CA PRO A 49 15.95 11.73 -29.80
C PRO A 49 15.58 11.71 -31.29
N ALA A 50 15.50 10.53 -31.91
CA ALA A 50 15.16 10.37 -33.32
C ALA A 50 13.65 10.32 -33.55
N THR A 51 12.92 9.57 -32.72
CA THR A 51 11.47 9.40 -32.89
C THR A 51 10.62 10.35 -32.06
N LYS A 52 11.24 11.04 -31.08
CA LYS A 52 10.57 11.88 -30.06
C LYS A 52 9.48 11.12 -29.28
N LYS A 53 9.54 9.78 -29.26
CA LYS A 53 8.60 8.94 -28.50
C LYS A 53 9.19 8.62 -27.13
N LEU A 54 8.32 8.54 -26.13
CA LEU A 54 8.69 8.08 -24.81
C LEU A 54 8.90 6.55 -24.83
N THR A 55 10.15 6.16 -24.65
CA THR A 55 10.63 4.79 -24.52
C THR A 55 10.97 4.51 -23.06
N GLY A 56 10.84 3.27 -22.60
CA GLY A 56 11.00 2.95 -21.17
C GLY A 56 9.74 3.17 -20.34
N ASP A 57 9.68 2.48 -19.20
CA ASP A 57 8.52 2.41 -18.31
C ASP A 57 8.96 2.45 -16.84
N TYR A 58 9.75 3.48 -16.50
CA TYR A 58 10.36 3.59 -15.18
C TYR A 58 9.31 3.78 -14.07
N GLY A 59 8.13 4.30 -14.42
CA GLY A 59 7.03 4.53 -13.48
C GLY A 59 6.23 3.30 -13.10
N ASN A 60 6.06 2.33 -14.01
CA ASN A 60 5.28 1.13 -13.69
C ASN A 60 6.13 -0.05 -13.20
N VAL A 61 7.45 -0.02 -13.40
CA VAL A 61 8.34 -1.03 -12.82
C VAL A 61 8.38 -0.92 -11.29
N ARG A 62 8.37 0.30 -10.74
CA ARG A 62 8.32 0.57 -9.29
C ARG A 62 7.13 1.46 -8.93
N ARG A 63 5.92 0.89 -9.00
CA ARG A 63 4.67 1.62 -8.77
C ARG A 63 4.54 2.18 -7.34
N GLY A 64 5.20 1.55 -6.37
CA GLY A 64 5.02 1.84 -4.94
C GLY A 64 3.57 1.63 -4.47
N ALA A 65 2.81 0.82 -5.21
CA ALA A 65 1.39 0.58 -5.00
C ALA A 65 1.00 -0.74 -5.67
N VAL A 66 -0.11 -1.31 -5.23
CA VAL A 66 -0.67 -2.57 -5.75
C VAL A 66 -2.00 -2.29 -6.44
N THR A 67 -2.35 -3.09 -7.44
CA THR A 67 -3.73 -3.06 -7.95
C THR A 67 -4.69 -3.68 -6.94
N LYS A 68 -5.98 -3.45 -7.12
CA LYS A 68 -7.02 -4.04 -6.27
C LYS A 68 -6.99 -5.57 -6.31
N GLU A 69 -6.61 -6.16 -7.44
CA GLU A 69 -6.50 -7.59 -7.66
C GLU A 69 -5.23 -8.18 -7.01
N GLU A 70 -4.14 -7.39 -6.93
CA GLU A 70 -2.87 -7.75 -6.30
C GLU A 70 -2.89 -7.62 -4.76
N SER A 71 -3.95 -7.03 -4.19
CA SER A 71 -4.07 -6.77 -2.75
C SER A 71 -4.05 -8.07 -1.94
N LEU A 72 -3.25 -8.06 -0.87
CA LEU A 72 -3.18 -9.17 0.09
C LEU A 72 -4.04 -8.91 1.32
N ILE A 73 -4.45 -7.67 1.60
CA ILE A 73 -5.36 -7.31 2.69
C ILE A 73 -6.80 -7.70 2.33
N LEU A 74 -7.06 -9.01 2.41
CA LEU A 74 -8.37 -9.61 2.14
C LEU A 74 -8.81 -10.46 3.32
N SER A 75 -10.12 -10.54 3.56
CA SER A 75 -10.67 -11.37 4.64
C SER A 75 -10.25 -12.84 4.53
N LYS A 76 -10.16 -13.38 3.30
CA LYS A 76 -9.68 -14.75 3.01
C LYS A 76 -8.23 -15.01 3.47
N ASN A 77 -7.43 -13.95 3.57
CA ASN A 77 -6.04 -14.01 4.03
C ASN A 77 -5.91 -13.81 5.56
N GLY A 78 -7.04 -13.65 6.26
CA GLY A 78 -7.11 -13.54 7.72
C GLY A 78 -7.01 -12.12 8.26
N PHE A 79 -7.17 -11.10 7.41
CA PHE A 79 -7.26 -9.70 7.84
C PHE A 79 -8.66 -9.38 8.38
N LYS A 80 -8.71 -8.46 9.34
CA LYS A 80 -9.94 -7.96 9.98
C LYS A 80 -9.90 -6.43 9.96
N ASN A 81 -11.06 -5.78 10.07
CA ASN A 81 -11.20 -4.31 10.10
C ASN A 81 -10.59 -3.63 8.86
N ILE A 82 -10.75 -4.26 7.70
CA ILE A 82 -10.23 -3.79 6.41
C ILE A 82 -11.03 -2.57 5.96
N SER A 83 -10.34 -1.53 5.53
CA SER A 83 -10.96 -0.31 5.01
C SER A 83 -9.98 0.44 4.12
N THR A 84 -10.53 1.12 3.12
CA THR A 84 -9.81 2.01 2.21
C THR A 84 -10.05 3.45 2.60
N PHE A 85 -9.04 4.32 2.48
CA PHE A 85 -9.15 5.74 2.74
C PHE A 85 -8.26 6.51 1.75
N LYS A 86 -8.46 7.83 1.67
CA LYS A 86 -7.60 8.74 0.88
C LYS A 86 -6.82 9.64 1.84
N GLY A 87 -5.53 9.86 1.55
CA GLY A 87 -4.65 10.71 2.34
C GLY A 87 -3.47 9.95 2.95
N SER A 88 -2.84 10.53 3.99
CA SER A 88 -1.68 9.94 4.67
C SER A 88 -2.09 8.71 5.50
N PRO A 89 -1.45 7.53 5.31
CA PRO A 89 -1.72 6.36 6.14
C PRO A 89 -1.41 6.54 7.61
N LEU A 90 -0.37 7.32 7.94
CA LEU A 90 0.01 7.55 9.33
C LEU A 90 -1.03 8.41 10.05
N ALA A 91 -1.57 9.44 9.39
CA ALA A 91 -2.64 10.27 9.95
C ALA A 91 -3.94 9.48 10.17
N GLU A 92 -4.25 8.53 9.28
CA GLU A 92 -5.39 7.65 9.44
C GLU A 92 -5.20 6.65 10.60
N ILE A 93 -3.99 6.13 10.80
CA ILE A 93 -3.64 5.31 11.96
C ILE A 93 -3.84 6.12 13.25
N ASP A 94 -3.32 7.34 13.32
CA ASP A 94 -3.49 8.22 14.50
C ASP A 94 -4.97 8.51 14.80
N ARG A 95 -5.79 8.70 13.76
CA ARG A 95 -7.24 8.87 13.92
C ARG A 95 -7.89 7.62 14.49
N ARG A 96 -7.51 6.44 14.02
CA ARG A 96 -8.04 5.15 14.52
C ARG A 96 -7.63 4.88 15.94
N ASP A 97 -6.38 5.18 16.29
CA ASP A 97 -5.87 5.01 17.64
C ASP A 97 -6.65 5.88 18.63
N ARG A 98 -6.89 7.16 18.30
CA ARG A 98 -7.73 8.04 19.12
C ARG A 98 -9.15 7.51 19.30
N ASN A 99 -9.78 7.03 18.23
CA ASN A 99 -11.12 6.45 18.30
C ASN A 99 -11.16 5.19 19.17
N TYR A 100 -10.14 4.34 19.08
CA TYR A 100 -10.04 3.13 19.89
C TYR A 100 -9.91 3.43 21.39
N ILE A 101 -9.15 4.47 21.75
CA ILE A 101 -9.01 4.92 23.15
C ILE A 101 -10.33 5.49 23.67
N ALA A 102 -10.98 6.34 22.86
CA ALA A 102 -12.25 6.97 23.24
C ALA A 102 -13.38 5.95 23.47
N GLN A 103 -13.40 4.84 22.74
CA GLN A 103 -14.39 3.77 22.93
C GLN A 103 -14.16 2.91 24.18
N ARG A 104 -12.98 3.02 24.80
CA ARG A 104 -12.60 2.24 25.99
C ARG A 104 -12.62 3.09 27.27
N THR A 105 -12.94 4.37 27.14
CA THR A 105 -13.12 5.32 28.25
C THR A 105 -14.60 5.53 28.48
#